data_AF-A0A814SEX7-F1
#
_entry.id   AF-A0A814SEX7-F1
#
_cell.length_a   1.000
_cell.length_b   1.000
_cell.length_c   1.000
_cell.angle_alpha   90.00
_cell.angle_beta   90.00
_cell.angle_gamma   90.00
#
_symmetry.space_group_name_H-M   'P 1'
#
loop_
_entity.id
_entity.type
_entity.pdbx_description
1 polymer ?
#
loop_
_entity_poly.entity_id
_entity_poly.type
_entity_poly.pdbx_seq_one_letter_code
_entity_poly.pdbx_strand_id
1 'polypeptide(L)'
;MSNSVKIINRSAKPAKIGFFKNRGPYQPSFDAEKVIEVGPHESQSVILENGWEGRIQKLSGAANDPATWAEIHFNAWQNMAFADISLIRGYNGSMVFTSSDGTLHTGMANDLWAEAPAKFKIKDSYGNDVLVPTEPYTGGRNDELIAYYRRKVTKGNGYLIPDDHASSHGTHDTNINLEIYDISEESAGIISTPRTSRAIALRSNANGKFVCADNAGNSSLVANRDSASGWETFDLIIRDGSNVALKSHANGQYVCAENGGNSPLIANRASISSWETFQMIDRGNGKVAFIAVNGNYVCAEDFGNGALIANRNSVDSWETFDLVPQ
;
A
#
# COMPACT_ATOMS: atom_id res chain seq x y z
N MET A 1 13.53 19.02 17.34
CA MET A 1 12.30 18.26 17.02
C MET A 1 12.57 16.82 17.42
N SER A 2 11.58 16.12 17.99
CA SER A 2 11.72 14.71 18.36
C SER A 2 11.41 13.82 17.16
N ASN A 3 12.23 12.80 16.91
CA ASN A 3 11.93 11.82 15.88
C ASN A 3 10.74 10.96 16.32
N SER A 4 9.88 10.59 15.38
CA SER A 4 8.81 9.65 15.64
C SER A 4 8.55 8.72 14.47
N VAL A 5 8.12 7.50 14.80
CA VAL A 5 7.51 6.59 13.84
C VAL A 5 6.06 6.34 14.27
N LYS A 6 5.11 6.69 13.42
CA LYS A 6 3.70 6.34 13.55
C LYS A 6 3.47 4.98 12.93
N ILE A 7 3.28 3.97 13.78
CA ILE A 7 2.90 2.63 13.36
C ILE A 7 1.42 2.65 13.02
N ILE A 8 1.06 2.19 11.82
CA ILE A 8 -0.32 2.11 11.33
C ILE A 8 -0.62 0.65 11.01
N ASN A 9 -1.44 0.00 11.84
CA ASN A 9 -1.83 -1.38 11.61
C ASN A 9 -2.95 -1.43 10.58
N ARG A 10 -2.66 -1.88 9.36
CA ARG A 10 -3.66 -2.04 8.30
C ARG A 10 -4.40 -3.38 8.37
N SER A 11 -4.03 -4.24 9.31
CA SER A 11 -4.50 -5.62 9.43
C SER A 11 -5.77 -5.74 10.27
N ALA A 12 -6.49 -6.85 10.08
CA ALA A 12 -7.68 -7.20 10.87
C ALA A 12 -7.36 -7.77 12.27
N LYS A 13 -6.07 -8.00 12.58
CA LYS A 13 -5.59 -8.52 13.86
C LYS A 13 -4.72 -7.49 14.57
N PRO A 14 -4.69 -7.47 15.91
CA PRO A 14 -3.68 -6.73 16.66
C PRO A 14 -2.27 -7.13 16.26
N ALA A 15 -1.33 -6.18 16.28
CA ALA A 15 0.06 -6.43 15.93
C ALA A 15 0.99 -6.02 17.06
N LYS A 16 1.89 -6.94 17.46
CA LYS A 16 3.00 -6.64 18.35
C LYS A 16 4.21 -6.18 17.55
N ILE A 17 4.79 -5.05 17.92
CA ILE A 17 5.84 -4.38 17.16
C ILE A 17 7.03 -4.13 18.05
N GLY A 18 8.16 -4.76 17.71
CA GLY A 18 9.43 -4.61 18.40
C GLY A 18 10.32 -3.59 17.72
N PHE A 19 10.99 -2.76 18.52
CA PHE A 19 12.02 -1.82 18.12
C PHE A 19 13.36 -2.34 18.60
N PHE A 20 14.30 -2.57 17.68
CA PHE A 20 15.59 -3.18 17.95
C PHE A 20 16.69 -2.23 17.48
N LYS A 21 17.30 -1.53 18.43
CA LYS A 21 18.41 -0.62 18.17
C LYS A 21 19.67 -1.39 17.78
N ASN A 22 20.40 -0.87 16.80
CA ASN A 22 21.69 -1.41 16.40
C ASN A 22 22.71 -1.22 17.54
N ARG A 23 23.44 -2.29 17.90
CA ARG A 23 24.48 -2.27 18.95
C ARG A 23 25.90 -2.28 18.41
N GLY A 24 26.07 -2.36 17.09
CA GLY A 24 27.35 -2.38 16.41
C GLY A 24 27.22 -2.88 14.97
N PRO A 25 28.31 -2.79 14.19
CA PRO A 25 28.32 -3.25 12.81
C PRO A 25 28.05 -4.77 12.75
N TYR A 26 27.13 -5.18 11.88
CA TYR A 26 26.79 -6.57 11.57
C TYR A 26 26.16 -7.40 12.71
N GLN A 27 25.70 -6.79 13.81
CA GLN A 27 25.04 -7.51 14.91
C GLN A 27 23.61 -6.98 15.15
N PRO A 28 22.60 -7.55 14.47
CA PRO A 28 21.22 -7.22 14.79
C PRO A 28 20.92 -7.67 16.23
N SER A 29 20.42 -6.75 17.05
CA SER A 29 19.90 -7.09 18.38
C SER A 29 18.62 -7.91 18.23
N PHE A 30 18.49 -8.97 19.02
CA PHE A 30 17.23 -9.70 19.23
C PHE A 30 16.55 -9.30 20.55
N ASP A 31 17.19 -8.42 21.32
CA ASP A 31 16.60 -7.78 22.47
C ASP A 31 15.94 -6.49 22.01
N ALA A 32 14.60 -6.46 22.03
CA ALA A 32 13.84 -5.26 21.74
C ALA A 32 14.06 -4.25 22.87
N GLU A 33 14.40 -3.02 22.54
CA GLU A 33 14.41 -1.92 23.52
C GLU A 33 12.98 -1.49 23.89
N LYS A 34 12.03 -1.73 22.99
CA LYS A 34 10.62 -1.40 23.16
C LYS A 34 9.76 -2.37 22.37
N VAL A 35 8.63 -2.77 22.96
CA VAL A 35 7.55 -3.48 22.27
C VAL A 35 6.27 -2.71 22.50
N ILE A 36 5.50 -2.50 21.44
CA ILE A 36 4.14 -1.94 21.52
C ILE A 36 3.14 -2.94 20.93
N GLU A 37 1.87 -2.74 21.25
CA GLU A 37 0.76 -3.45 20.61
C GLU A 37 -0.17 -2.42 19.98
N VAL A 38 -0.51 -2.62 18.71
CA VAL A 38 -1.39 -1.72 17.94
C VAL A 38 -2.62 -2.52 17.52
N GLY A 39 -3.81 -2.05 17.90
CA GLY A 39 -5.06 -2.70 17.54
C GLY A 39 -5.29 -2.74 16.02
N PRO A 40 -6.26 -3.54 15.56
CA PRO A 40 -6.60 -3.62 14.14
C PRO A 40 -7.10 -2.26 13.63
N HIS A 41 -6.58 -1.80 12.49
CA HIS A 41 -6.90 -0.50 11.89
C HIS A 41 -6.57 0.73 12.75
N GLU A 42 -5.82 0.54 13.85
CA GLU A 42 -5.38 1.61 14.72
C GLU A 42 -3.97 2.10 14.35
N SER A 43 -3.56 3.20 14.99
CA SER A 43 -2.20 3.71 14.87
C SER A 43 -1.65 4.20 16.19
N GLN A 44 -0.34 4.04 16.39
CA GLN A 44 0.37 4.50 17.57
C GLN A 44 1.73 5.09 17.19
N SER A 45 2.03 6.29 17.71
CA SER A 45 3.32 6.93 17.53
C SER A 45 4.32 6.52 18.60
N VAL A 46 5.55 6.23 18.19
CA VAL A 46 6.70 5.96 19.05
C VAL A 46 7.72 7.06 18.84
N ILE A 47 8.04 7.78 19.91
CA ILE A 47 9.14 8.75 19.92
C ILE A 47 10.45 7.98 20.03
N LEU A 48 11.39 8.32 19.15
CA LEU A 48 12.74 7.77 19.11
C LEU A 48 13.75 8.88 19.34
N GLU A 49 14.89 8.52 19.92
CA GLU A 49 15.95 9.47 20.22
C GLU A 49 16.63 9.99 18.94
N ASN A 50 17.40 11.08 19.09
CA ASN A 50 18.19 11.62 18.01
C ASN A 50 19.29 10.63 17.60
N GLY A 51 19.42 10.36 16.30
CA GLY A 51 20.39 9.36 15.84
C GLY A 51 19.94 7.91 16.05
N TRP A 52 18.66 7.65 16.35
CA TRP A 52 18.19 6.28 16.48
C TRP A 52 18.38 5.53 15.17
N GLU A 53 19.06 4.39 15.26
CA GLU A 53 19.35 3.50 14.15
C GLU A 53 18.98 2.07 14.57
N GLY A 54 18.19 1.40 13.74
CA GLY A 54 17.80 0.04 14.00
C GLY A 54 16.71 -0.45 13.09
N ARG A 55 16.11 -1.56 13.50
CA ARG A 55 15.00 -2.21 12.81
C ARG A 55 13.74 -2.20 13.65
N ILE A 56 12.62 -2.11 12.96
CA ILE A 56 11.26 -2.27 13.48
C ILE A 56 10.71 -3.55 12.86
N GLN A 57 10.17 -4.44 13.69
CA GLN A 57 9.70 -5.76 13.26
C GLN A 57 8.31 -6.03 13.84
N LYS A 58 7.43 -6.62 13.02
CA LYS A 58 6.23 -7.29 13.51
C LYS A 58 6.60 -8.64 14.11
N LEU A 59 6.23 -8.86 15.36
CA LEU A 59 6.52 -10.09 16.11
C LEU A 59 5.38 -11.08 15.94
N SER A 60 5.49 -11.98 14.96
CA SER A 60 4.63 -13.18 14.85
C SER A 60 5.15 -14.31 15.75
N GLY A 61 6.47 -14.50 15.76
CA GLY A 61 7.19 -15.47 16.58
C GLY A 61 8.30 -14.82 17.42
N ALA A 62 9.41 -15.54 17.58
CA ALA A 62 10.62 -15.05 18.23
C ALA A 62 11.29 -13.93 17.41
N ALA A 63 12.10 -13.09 18.06
CA ALA A 63 12.75 -11.95 17.41
C ALA A 63 13.76 -12.35 16.30
N ASN A 64 14.23 -13.60 16.32
CA ASN A 64 15.14 -14.19 15.33
C ASN A 64 14.43 -15.12 14.33
N ASP A 65 13.11 -15.25 14.39
CA ASP A 65 12.34 -15.94 13.36
C ASP A 65 12.30 -15.13 12.05
N PRO A 66 12.02 -15.79 10.91
CA PRO A 66 11.90 -15.11 9.63
C PRO A 66 10.84 -14.00 9.67
N ALA A 67 11.23 -12.79 9.30
CA ALA A 67 10.35 -11.64 9.38
C ALA A 67 10.78 -10.52 8.42
N THR A 68 9.80 -9.71 8.02
CA THR A 68 10.03 -8.46 7.30
C THR A 68 10.64 -7.45 8.25
N TRP A 69 11.72 -6.79 7.85
CA TRP A 69 12.39 -5.76 8.64
C TRP A 69 12.14 -4.39 8.04
N ALA A 70 11.75 -3.44 8.87
CA ALA A 70 11.69 -2.03 8.53
C ALA A 70 12.88 -1.33 9.18
N GLU A 71 13.89 -0.99 8.38
CA GLU A 71 15.17 -0.44 8.83
C GLU A 71 15.14 1.08 8.70
N ILE A 72 15.60 1.80 9.73
CA ILE A 72 15.64 3.26 9.71
C ILE A 72 16.81 3.81 10.53
N HIS A 73 17.45 4.86 10.00
CA HIS A 73 18.50 5.64 10.65
C HIS A 73 18.09 7.13 10.62
N PHE A 74 17.69 7.66 11.77
CA PHE A 74 17.38 9.08 11.94
C PHE A 74 18.64 9.92 12.07
N ASN A 75 18.58 11.19 11.64
CA ASN A 75 19.67 12.17 11.78
C ASN A 75 21.02 11.69 11.22
N ALA A 76 20.98 10.91 10.14
CA ALA A 76 22.16 10.38 9.49
C ALA A 76 22.81 11.44 8.57
N TRP A 77 23.26 11.04 7.38
CA TRP A 77 23.87 11.96 6.43
C TRP A 77 22.93 13.14 6.11
N GLN A 78 23.48 14.36 6.08
CA GLN A 78 22.73 15.61 5.95
C GLN A 78 21.58 15.80 6.97
N ASN A 79 21.67 15.15 8.14
CA ASN A 79 20.63 15.19 9.18
C ASN A 79 19.26 14.68 8.68
N MET A 80 19.27 13.77 7.70
CA MET A 80 18.08 13.13 7.16
C MET A 80 17.77 11.82 7.88
N ALA A 81 16.52 11.35 7.78
CA ALA A 81 16.17 9.97 8.06
C ALA A 81 16.33 9.15 6.78
N PHE A 82 17.01 8.00 6.85
CA PHE A 82 17.06 7.01 5.77
C PHE A 82 16.37 5.75 6.20
N ALA A 83 15.51 5.20 5.36
CA ALA A 83 14.75 4.01 5.67
C ALA A 83 14.59 3.09 4.47
N ASP A 84 14.36 1.82 4.77
CA ASP A 84 14.11 0.75 3.80
C ASP A 84 13.34 -0.41 4.42
N ILE A 85 12.71 -1.20 3.56
CA ILE A 85 12.09 -2.47 3.92
C ILE A 85 12.97 -3.60 3.40
N SER A 86 13.30 -4.55 4.27
CA SER A 86 14.20 -5.66 3.98
C SER A 86 13.50 -7.00 4.13
N LEU A 87 13.60 -7.82 3.09
CA LEU A 87 13.13 -9.21 3.04
C LEU A 87 14.28 -10.22 3.18
N ILE A 88 15.50 -9.71 3.44
CA ILE A 88 16.72 -10.51 3.57
C ILE A 88 16.54 -11.58 4.65
N ARG A 89 15.90 -11.20 5.76
CA ARG A 89 15.67 -12.06 6.93
C ARG A 89 14.31 -12.75 6.94
N GLY A 90 13.58 -12.72 5.84
CA GLY A 90 12.31 -13.42 5.69
C GLY A 90 11.15 -12.47 5.50
N TYR A 91 9.95 -13.02 5.56
CA TYR A 91 8.72 -12.25 5.40
C TYR A 91 7.63 -12.84 6.28
N ASN A 92 7.06 -12.00 7.13
CA ASN A 92 5.89 -12.36 7.95
C ASN A 92 4.72 -11.39 7.74
N GLY A 93 4.78 -10.55 6.71
CA GLY A 93 3.77 -9.53 6.41
C GLY A 93 4.40 -8.32 5.74
N SER A 94 3.64 -7.60 4.93
CA SER A 94 4.16 -6.47 4.15
C SER A 94 4.26 -5.20 5.01
N MET A 95 5.16 -4.29 4.62
CA MET A 95 5.39 -3.03 5.32
C MET A 95 5.66 -1.90 4.32
N VAL A 96 5.26 -0.68 4.67
CA VAL A 96 5.52 0.52 3.86
C VAL A 96 5.92 1.69 4.76
N PHE A 97 7.07 2.30 4.48
CA PHE A 97 7.44 3.58 5.05
C PHE A 97 6.95 4.73 4.16
N THR A 98 6.35 5.75 4.77
CA THR A 98 6.02 7.02 4.09
C THR A 98 6.36 8.24 4.95
N SER A 99 6.76 9.34 4.32
CA SER A 99 6.85 10.67 4.95
C SER A 99 5.73 11.59 4.48
N SER A 100 5.42 12.62 5.27
CA SER A 100 4.38 13.60 4.91
C SER A 100 4.77 14.49 3.72
N ASP A 101 6.07 14.69 3.51
CA ASP A 101 6.63 15.43 2.38
C ASP A 101 6.72 14.60 1.09
N GLY A 102 6.37 13.31 1.13
CA GLY A 102 6.39 12.39 -0.01
C GLY A 102 7.78 11.96 -0.49
N THR A 103 8.86 12.39 0.16
CA THR A 103 10.24 12.06 -0.25
C THR A 103 10.68 10.66 0.17
N LEU A 104 10.12 10.15 1.28
CA LEU A 104 10.27 8.76 1.70
C LEU A 104 9.02 7.99 1.29
N HIS A 105 9.20 7.01 0.41
CA HIS A 105 8.23 5.96 0.10
C HIS A 105 8.96 4.68 -0.28
N THR A 106 9.05 3.70 0.61
CA THR A 106 9.73 2.40 0.35
C THR A 106 8.97 1.27 1.01
N GLY A 107 9.07 0.07 0.45
CA GLY A 107 8.27 -1.09 0.86
C GLY A 107 7.13 -1.44 -0.09
N MET A 108 6.29 -2.34 0.38
CA MET A 108 5.22 -2.93 -0.42
C MET A 108 4.00 -3.23 0.46
N ALA A 109 2.80 -3.01 -0.06
CA ALA A 109 1.54 -3.31 0.63
C ALA A 109 0.91 -4.64 0.15
N ASN A 110 1.35 -5.17 -0.99
CA ASN A 110 0.86 -6.44 -1.49
C ASN A 110 1.39 -7.60 -0.66
N ASP A 111 0.50 -8.57 -0.38
CA ASP A 111 0.90 -9.81 0.25
C ASP A 111 1.82 -10.63 -0.66
N LEU A 112 2.96 -11.01 -0.13
CA LEU A 112 3.93 -11.89 -0.80
C LEU A 112 3.70 -13.36 -0.48
N TRP A 113 2.85 -13.71 0.50
CA TRP A 113 2.60 -15.08 0.91
C TRP A 113 1.66 -15.84 -0.02
N ALA A 114 0.51 -15.27 -0.38
CA ALA A 114 -0.55 -15.99 -1.09
C ALA A 114 -0.04 -16.79 -2.31
N GLU A 115 0.73 -16.13 -3.17
CA GLU A 115 1.26 -16.70 -4.41
C GLU A 115 2.69 -17.25 -4.30
N ALA A 116 3.28 -17.28 -3.10
CA ALA A 116 4.63 -17.81 -2.95
C ALA A 116 4.69 -19.31 -3.27
N PRO A 117 5.75 -19.79 -3.94
CA PRO A 117 5.98 -21.22 -4.09
C PRO A 117 5.98 -21.94 -2.73
N ALA A 118 5.27 -23.08 -2.65
CA ALA A 118 5.05 -23.80 -1.38
C ALA A 118 6.34 -24.15 -0.63
N LYS A 119 7.45 -24.39 -1.33
CA LYS A 119 8.77 -24.68 -0.72
C LYS A 119 9.37 -23.53 0.09
N PHE A 120 8.89 -22.30 -0.11
CA PHE A 120 9.33 -21.13 0.65
C PHE A 120 8.41 -20.82 1.83
N LYS A 121 7.25 -21.49 1.90
CA LYS A 121 6.27 -21.34 2.98
C LYS A 121 6.66 -22.26 4.15
N ILE A 122 6.94 -21.65 5.30
CA ILE A 122 7.27 -22.37 6.54
C ILE A 122 6.44 -21.82 7.70
N LYS A 123 6.59 -22.45 8.86
CA LYS A 123 6.09 -21.93 10.13
C LYS A 123 7.23 -21.33 10.93
N ASP A 124 6.98 -20.20 11.58
CA ASP A 124 7.89 -19.66 12.61
C ASP A 124 7.85 -20.52 13.88
N SER A 125 8.67 -20.17 14.87
CA SER A 125 8.78 -20.96 16.11
C SER A 125 7.48 -21.04 16.91
N TYR A 126 6.53 -20.15 16.65
CA TYR A 126 5.21 -20.08 17.30
C TYR A 126 4.09 -20.65 16.43
N GLY A 127 4.42 -21.18 15.24
CA GLY A 127 3.46 -21.84 14.35
C GLY A 127 2.77 -20.92 13.34
N ASN A 128 3.20 -19.67 13.22
CA ASN A 128 2.62 -18.72 12.25
C ASN A 128 3.28 -18.85 10.88
N ASP A 129 2.52 -18.53 9.83
CA ASP A 129 3.00 -18.56 8.45
C ASP A 129 4.05 -17.48 8.20
N VAL A 130 5.21 -17.88 7.66
CA VAL A 130 6.29 -16.98 7.25
C VAL A 130 7.02 -17.52 6.01
N LEU A 131 7.54 -16.63 5.17
CA LEU A 131 8.45 -17.06 4.10
C LEU A 131 9.89 -17.11 4.61
N VAL A 132 10.63 -18.10 4.12
CA VAL A 132 12.07 -18.24 4.37
C VAL A 132 12.83 -16.96 3.99
N PRO A 133 13.98 -16.69 4.63
CA PRO A 133 14.86 -15.59 4.24
C PRO A 133 15.41 -15.75 2.81
N THR A 134 15.65 -14.63 2.13
CA THR A 134 16.47 -14.67 0.90
C THR A 134 17.93 -14.96 1.23
N GLU A 135 18.41 -14.56 2.41
CA GLU A 135 19.72 -14.92 2.96
C GLU A 135 19.61 -15.28 4.46
N PRO A 136 19.66 -16.57 4.83
CA PRO A 136 19.58 -17.00 6.24
C PRO A 136 20.84 -16.63 7.03
N TYR A 137 20.75 -16.67 8.36
CA TYR A 137 21.91 -16.46 9.24
C TYR A 137 23.02 -17.49 9.04
N THR A 138 22.68 -18.67 8.55
CA THR A 138 23.63 -19.74 8.21
C THR A 138 24.42 -19.48 6.92
N GLY A 139 24.10 -18.40 6.20
CA GLY A 139 24.68 -18.07 4.90
C GLY A 139 23.99 -18.76 3.71
N GLY A 140 24.34 -18.29 2.51
CA GLY A 140 23.71 -18.72 1.25
C GLY A 140 22.65 -17.74 0.76
N ARG A 141 22.30 -17.84 -0.53
CA ARG A 141 21.34 -16.95 -1.20
C ARG A 141 20.27 -17.77 -1.91
N ASN A 142 19.01 -17.37 -1.77
CA ASN A 142 17.86 -18.03 -2.36
C ASN A 142 17.41 -17.31 -3.65
N ASP A 143 18.12 -17.57 -4.74
CA ASP A 143 17.96 -16.87 -6.04
C ASP A 143 16.55 -16.99 -6.62
N GLU A 144 15.89 -18.12 -6.40
CA GLU A 144 14.55 -18.35 -6.90
C GLU A 144 13.49 -17.59 -6.09
N LEU A 145 13.66 -17.48 -4.77
CA LEU A 145 12.82 -16.60 -3.95
C LEU A 145 13.05 -15.12 -4.32
N ILE A 146 14.31 -14.72 -4.54
CA ILE A 146 14.64 -13.37 -5.02
C ILE A 146 13.94 -13.11 -6.36
N ALA A 147 14.02 -14.04 -7.31
CA ALA A 147 13.34 -13.91 -8.60
C ALA A 147 11.81 -13.79 -8.44
N TYR A 148 11.21 -14.51 -7.48
CA TYR A 148 9.80 -14.34 -7.13
C TYR A 148 9.52 -12.92 -6.61
N TYR A 149 10.28 -12.45 -5.62
CA TYR A 149 10.10 -11.12 -5.05
C TYR A 149 10.34 -10.00 -6.08
N ARG A 150 11.30 -10.13 -7.00
CA ARG A 150 11.53 -9.13 -8.07
C ARG A 150 10.33 -8.91 -9.00
N ARG A 151 9.40 -9.87 -9.09
CA ARG A 151 8.16 -9.71 -9.86
C ARG A 151 7.04 -9.05 -9.07
N LYS A 152 7.17 -8.98 -7.74
CA LYS A 152 6.14 -8.54 -6.80
C LYS A 152 6.50 -7.27 -6.03
N VAL A 153 7.80 -6.96 -5.94
CA VAL A 153 8.37 -5.77 -5.30
C VAL A 153 8.97 -4.91 -6.39
N THR A 154 8.42 -3.71 -6.56
CA THR A 154 8.93 -2.74 -7.54
C THR A 154 10.39 -2.41 -7.21
N LYS A 155 11.22 -2.23 -8.25
CA LYS A 155 12.62 -1.85 -8.10
C LYS A 155 12.74 -0.59 -7.22
N GLY A 156 13.60 -0.62 -6.21
CA GLY A 156 13.80 0.47 -5.26
C GLY A 156 12.82 0.48 -4.08
N ASN A 157 12.01 -0.56 -3.91
CA ASN A 157 11.04 -0.63 -2.81
C ASN A 157 11.27 -1.81 -1.87
N GLY A 158 12.46 -2.42 -1.88
CA GLY A 158 12.83 -3.38 -0.84
C GLY A 158 14.16 -4.08 -1.09
N TYR A 159 14.90 -4.30 -0.02
CA TYR A 159 16.12 -5.10 -0.02
C TYR A 159 15.78 -6.59 -0.13
N LEU A 160 16.21 -7.20 -1.23
CA LEU A 160 16.14 -8.65 -1.43
C LEU A 160 17.52 -9.29 -1.29
N ILE A 161 18.57 -8.50 -1.51
CA ILE A 161 19.98 -8.80 -1.33
C ILE A 161 20.69 -7.59 -0.69
N PRO A 162 21.86 -7.75 -0.05
CA PRO A 162 22.57 -6.66 0.61
C PRO A 162 22.90 -5.44 -0.29
N ASP A 163 23.06 -5.67 -1.58
CA ASP A 163 23.47 -4.64 -2.55
C ASP A 163 22.28 -3.86 -3.16
N ASP A 164 21.06 -4.04 -2.66
CA ASP A 164 19.84 -3.35 -3.12
C ASP A 164 19.74 -1.88 -2.66
N HIS A 165 20.86 -1.17 -2.69
CA HIS A 165 21.02 0.20 -2.16
C HIS A 165 20.01 1.21 -2.71
N ALA A 166 19.48 0.97 -3.91
CA ALA A 166 18.42 1.78 -4.50
C ALA A 166 17.10 1.77 -3.71
N SER A 167 16.95 0.89 -2.70
CA SER A 167 15.75 0.76 -1.89
C SER A 167 15.77 1.60 -0.60
N SER A 168 16.92 2.21 -0.27
CA SER A 168 17.03 3.16 0.83
C SER A 168 16.67 4.55 0.37
N HIS A 169 15.60 5.08 0.95
CA HIS A 169 15.07 6.41 0.62
C HIS A 169 15.27 7.36 1.80
N GLY A 170 15.57 8.62 1.50
CA GLY A 170 15.88 9.65 2.49
C GLY A 170 14.81 10.73 2.58
N THR A 171 14.58 11.27 3.77
CA THR A 171 13.67 12.40 4.01
C THR A 171 14.19 13.33 5.10
N HIS A 172 13.79 14.60 5.06
CA HIS A 172 14.01 15.55 6.16
C HIS A 172 12.86 15.52 7.18
N ASP A 173 11.78 14.80 6.90
CA ASP A 173 10.71 14.60 7.85
C ASP A 173 11.21 13.80 9.06
N THR A 174 10.86 14.27 10.25
CA THR A 174 11.21 13.60 11.52
C THR A 174 10.04 12.76 12.04
N ASN A 175 8.89 12.77 11.35
CA ASN A 175 7.69 12.02 11.70
C ASN A 175 7.32 11.06 10.56
N ILE A 176 7.79 9.83 10.67
CA ILE A 176 7.66 8.83 9.61
C ILE A 176 6.46 7.93 9.89
N ASN A 177 5.67 7.58 8.88
CA ASN A 177 4.66 6.54 9.01
C ASN A 177 5.25 5.18 8.63
N LEU A 178 4.94 4.14 9.40
CA LEU A 178 5.17 2.75 9.03
C LEU A 178 3.83 2.02 9.01
N GLU A 179 3.36 1.70 7.82
CA GLU A 179 2.20 0.84 7.64
C GLU A 179 2.61 -0.63 7.72
N ILE A 180 1.83 -1.44 8.43
CA ILE A 180 2.05 -2.88 8.56
C ILE A 180 0.82 -3.65 8.09
N TYR A 181 1.08 -4.75 7.39
CA TYR A 181 0.09 -5.63 6.81
C TYR A 181 0.37 -7.07 7.28
N ASP A 182 -0.67 -7.79 7.65
CA ASP A 182 -0.55 -9.21 8.01
C ASP A 182 -0.47 -10.09 6.78
N ILE A 183 0.09 -11.29 6.94
CA ILE A 183 -0.12 -12.34 5.94
C ILE A 183 -1.62 -12.64 5.98
N SER A 184 -2.31 -12.42 4.86
CA SER A 184 -3.75 -12.68 4.81
C SER A 184 -3.99 -14.19 4.93
N GLU A 185 -4.71 -14.61 5.97
CA GLU A 185 -5.11 -16.00 6.24
C GLU A 185 -6.16 -16.56 5.26
N GLU A 186 -6.47 -15.87 4.15
CA GLU A 186 -7.42 -16.39 3.17
C GLU A 186 -6.82 -17.58 2.42
N SER A 187 -7.24 -18.72 2.95
CA SER A 187 -6.93 -20.09 2.62
C SER A 187 -7.49 -20.47 1.26
N ALA A 188 -6.99 -21.59 0.74
CA ALA A 188 -7.50 -22.22 -0.46
C ALA A 188 -9.04 -22.32 -0.45
N GLY A 189 -9.69 -21.64 -1.40
CA GLY A 189 -11.08 -21.85 -1.76
C GLY A 189 -12.09 -20.89 -1.13
N ILE A 190 -12.69 -20.11 -2.02
CA ILE A 190 -14.02 -19.46 -1.94
C ILE A 190 -14.03 -18.01 -1.40
N ILE A 191 -14.34 -17.11 -2.36
CA ILE A 191 -14.76 -15.68 -2.33
C ILE A 191 -13.69 -14.60 -2.11
N SER A 192 -13.48 -13.86 -3.20
CA SER A 192 -12.81 -12.56 -3.26
C SER A 192 -13.49 -11.51 -2.36
N THR A 193 -13.05 -11.37 -1.12
CA THR A 193 -13.35 -10.17 -0.31
C THR A 193 -12.18 -9.19 -0.35
N PRO A 194 -12.40 -7.89 -0.65
CA PRO A 194 -11.30 -6.98 -0.88
C PRO A 194 -10.64 -6.48 0.42
N ARG A 195 -9.30 -6.35 0.37
CA ARG A 195 -8.49 -5.70 1.40
C ARG A 195 -8.85 -4.21 1.48
N THR A 196 -9.25 -3.76 2.67
CA THR A 196 -9.60 -2.38 3.04
C THR A 196 -10.45 -1.62 2.01
N SER A 197 -11.77 -1.66 2.18
CA SER A 197 -12.69 -0.71 1.54
C SER A 197 -12.88 0.52 2.42
N ARG A 198 -12.75 1.73 1.88
CA ARG A 198 -13.28 2.94 2.53
C ARG A 198 -14.33 3.59 1.62
N ALA A 199 -15.44 4.04 2.19
CA ALA A 199 -16.42 4.81 1.44
C ALA A 199 -15.84 6.20 1.11
N ILE A 200 -15.86 6.55 -0.17
CA ILE A 200 -15.42 7.85 -0.68
C ILE A 200 -16.42 8.40 -1.69
N ALA A 201 -16.37 9.70 -1.90
CA ALA A 201 -16.89 10.36 -3.09
C ALA A 201 -15.72 10.95 -3.87
N LEU A 202 -15.86 11.01 -5.20
CA LEU A 202 -14.88 11.63 -6.09
C LEU A 202 -15.39 13.00 -6.50
N ARG A 203 -14.69 14.07 -6.12
CA ARG A 203 -15.00 15.42 -6.60
C ARG A 203 -14.07 15.79 -7.76
N SER A 204 -14.62 16.05 -8.94
CA SER A 204 -13.86 16.42 -10.12
C SER A 204 -13.25 17.81 -9.95
N ASN A 205 -11.96 17.96 -10.25
CA ASN A 205 -11.32 19.27 -10.31
C ASN A 205 -11.66 20.03 -11.60
N ALA A 206 -12.34 19.41 -12.57
CA ALA A 206 -12.82 20.10 -13.77
C ALA A 206 -13.90 21.15 -13.43
N ASN A 207 -14.85 20.80 -12.56
CA ASN A 207 -16.02 21.63 -12.27
C ASN A 207 -16.44 21.69 -10.79
N GLY A 208 -15.71 21.02 -9.90
CA GLY A 208 -16.00 20.99 -8.46
C GLY A 208 -17.19 20.13 -8.06
N LYS A 209 -17.77 19.35 -8.98
CA LYS A 209 -18.92 18.47 -8.73
C LYS A 209 -18.49 17.03 -8.46
N PHE A 210 -19.37 16.29 -7.79
CA PHE A 210 -19.19 14.88 -7.48
C PHE A 210 -19.56 13.97 -8.65
N VAL A 211 -18.73 12.95 -8.86
CA VAL A 211 -18.96 11.87 -9.83
C VAL A 211 -20.13 11.02 -9.34
N CYS A 212 -21.12 10.82 -10.20
CA CYS A 212 -22.38 10.15 -9.91
C CYS A 212 -22.55 8.90 -10.78
N ALA A 213 -22.94 7.79 -10.16
CA ALA A 213 -23.42 6.59 -10.84
C ALA A 213 -24.92 6.73 -11.14
N ASP A 214 -25.23 7.57 -12.12
CA ASP A 214 -26.58 7.94 -12.51
C ASP A 214 -27.47 6.72 -12.86
N ASN A 215 -28.78 6.89 -12.69
CA ASN A 215 -29.80 5.88 -13.02
C ASN A 215 -29.54 4.53 -12.33
N ALA A 216 -29.25 4.55 -11.03
CA ALA A 216 -28.84 3.37 -10.25
C ALA A 216 -27.64 2.63 -10.88
N GLY A 217 -26.67 3.39 -11.40
CA GLY A 217 -25.47 2.88 -12.07
C GLY A 217 -25.69 2.26 -13.45
N ASN A 218 -26.89 2.40 -14.05
CA ASN A 218 -27.15 1.97 -15.43
C ASN A 218 -26.68 2.98 -16.49
N SER A 219 -26.25 4.17 -16.05
CA SER A 219 -25.63 5.17 -16.92
C SER A 219 -24.13 5.29 -16.65
N SER A 220 -23.40 5.86 -17.61
CA SER A 220 -22.00 6.20 -17.44
C SER A 220 -21.80 7.19 -16.29
N LEU A 221 -20.62 7.14 -15.67
CA LEU A 221 -20.26 8.05 -14.58
C LEU A 221 -20.06 9.49 -15.10
N VAL A 222 -20.67 10.47 -14.43
CA VAL A 222 -20.59 11.90 -14.77
C VAL A 222 -20.38 12.74 -13.51
N ALA A 223 -19.55 13.78 -13.57
CA ALA A 223 -19.35 14.72 -12.46
C ALA A 223 -20.42 15.83 -12.44
N ASN A 224 -21.66 15.49 -12.08
CA ASN A 224 -22.81 16.39 -12.21
C ASN A 224 -23.54 16.72 -10.90
N ARG A 225 -23.02 16.33 -9.73
CA ARG A 225 -23.70 16.51 -8.44
C ARG A 225 -23.01 17.54 -7.54
N ASP A 226 -23.79 18.40 -6.88
CA ASP A 226 -23.26 19.42 -5.96
C ASP A 226 -22.97 18.89 -4.55
N SER A 227 -23.51 17.72 -4.21
CA SER A 227 -23.30 17.04 -2.93
C SER A 227 -23.21 15.53 -3.13
N ALA A 228 -22.48 14.86 -2.24
CA ALA A 228 -22.34 13.41 -2.27
C ALA A 228 -23.39 12.74 -1.38
N SER A 229 -23.99 11.68 -1.89
CA SER A 229 -24.86 10.76 -1.17
C SER A 229 -24.68 9.35 -1.76
N GLY A 230 -25.69 8.49 -1.71
CA GLY A 230 -25.56 7.09 -2.13
C GLY A 230 -25.10 6.87 -3.57
N TRP A 231 -25.47 7.72 -4.53
CA TRP A 231 -25.08 7.51 -5.94
C TRP A 231 -23.69 8.06 -6.28
N GLU A 232 -23.18 8.96 -5.47
CA GLU A 232 -21.86 9.56 -5.60
C GLU A 232 -20.81 8.87 -4.70
N THR A 233 -21.26 7.90 -3.90
CA THR A 233 -20.42 7.14 -2.99
C THR A 233 -19.94 5.83 -3.62
N PHE A 234 -18.66 5.55 -3.44
CA PHE A 234 -18.00 4.34 -3.90
C PHE A 234 -17.16 3.76 -2.77
N ASP A 235 -17.12 2.44 -2.64
CA ASP A 235 -16.06 1.78 -1.88
C ASP A 235 -14.78 1.83 -2.70
N LEU A 236 -13.79 2.58 -2.21
CA LEU A 236 -12.43 2.51 -2.72
C LEU A 236 -11.76 1.28 -2.13
N ILE A 237 -11.49 0.30 -3.00
CA ILE A 237 -10.96 -1.00 -2.66
C ILE A 237 -9.50 -1.06 -3.10
N ILE A 238 -8.59 -1.27 -2.15
CA ILE A 238 -7.16 -1.45 -2.45
C ILE A 238 -6.92 -2.89 -2.91
N ARG A 239 -6.28 -3.06 -4.07
CA ARG A 239 -5.98 -4.38 -4.66
C ARG A 239 -4.56 -4.79 -4.34
N ASP A 240 -3.60 -4.13 -4.99
CA ASP A 240 -2.16 -4.30 -4.80
C ASP A 240 -1.43 -3.01 -5.19
N GLY A 241 -0.37 -2.63 -4.46
CA GLY A 241 0.40 -1.41 -4.76
C GLY A 241 -0.49 -0.16 -4.90
N SER A 242 -0.47 0.45 -6.09
CA SER A 242 -1.33 1.58 -6.47
C SER A 242 -2.63 1.19 -7.17
N ASN A 243 -2.89 -0.10 -7.39
CA ASN A 243 -4.10 -0.56 -8.06
C ASN A 243 -5.29 -0.60 -7.10
N VAL A 244 -6.41 -0.09 -7.59
CA VAL A 244 -7.66 0.04 -6.86
C VAL A 244 -8.84 -0.42 -7.71
N ALA A 245 -9.95 -0.72 -7.05
CA ALA A 245 -11.25 -0.84 -7.67
C ALA A 245 -12.24 0.13 -6.99
N LEU A 246 -13.26 0.54 -7.72
CA LEU A 246 -14.34 1.37 -7.20
C LEU A 246 -15.64 0.56 -7.27
N LYS A 247 -16.29 0.33 -6.13
CA LYS A 247 -17.61 -0.32 -6.08
C LYS A 247 -18.68 0.72 -5.79
N SER A 248 -19.63 0.91 -6.70
CA SER A 248 -20.67 1.91 -6.54
C SER A 248 -21.68 1.50 -5.47
N HIS A 249 -22.04 2.44 -4.59
CA HIS A 249 -23.13 2.26 -3.64
C HIS A 249 -24.51 2.34 -4.31
N ALA A 250 -24.60 2.86 -5.56
CA ALA A 250 -25.86 2.94 -6.30
C ALA A 250 -26.47 1.57 -6.62
N ASN A 251 -25.62 0.56 -6.87
CA ASN A 251 -26.07 -0.77 -7.30
C ASN A 251 -25.18 -1.93 -6.82
N GLY A 252 -24.13 -1.66 -6.03
CA GLY A 252 -23.20 -2.67 -5.54
C GLY A 252 -22.29 -3.27 -6.61
N GLN A 253 -22.17 -2.65 -7.79
CA GLN A 253 -21.33 -3.13 -8.89
C GLN A 253 -20.03 -2.33 -8.99
N TYR A 254 -19.01 -2.95 -9.60
CA TYR A 254 -17.73 -2.34 -9.85
C TYR A 254 -17.76 -1.44 -11.09
N VAL A 255 -17.05 -0.31 -11.00
CA VAL A 255 -16.80 0.60 -12.11
C VAL A 255 -15.89 -0.09 -13.11
N CYS A 256 -16.31 -0.11 -14.37
CA CYS A 256 -15.64 -0.77 -15.49
C CYS A 256 -15.15 0.28 -16.48
N ALA A 257 -13.88 0.17 -16.88
CA ALA A 257 -13.31 0.83 -18.05
C ALA A 257 -13.76 0.08 -19.32
N GLU A 258 -15.00 0.32 -19.75
CA GLU A 258 -15.61 -0.38 -20.90
C GLU A 258 -14.76 -0.30 -22.16
N ASN A 259 -14.82 -1.36 -22.98
CA ASN A 259 -14.02 -1.50 -24.20
C ASN A 259 -12.50 -1.27 -23.95
N GLY A 260 -12.01 -1.80 -22.83
CA GLY A 260 -10.62 -1.62 -22.39
C GLY A 260 -10.25 -0.17 -22.08
N GLY A 261 -11.19 0.67 -21.67
CA GLY A 261 -10.99 2.09 -21.36
C GLY A 261 -11.24 3.06 -22.51
N ASN A 262 -11.60 2.57 -23.70
CA ASN A 262 -11.92 3.41 -24.86
C ASN A 262 -13.39 3.86 -24.91
N SER A 263 -14.16 3.58 -23.86
CA SER A 263 -15.56 3.97 -23.72
C SER A 263 -15.81 4.55 -22.33
N PRO A 264 -16.93 5.27 -22.14
CA PRO A 264 -17.29 5.82 -20.84
C PRO A 264 -17.28 4.78 -19.72
N LEU A 265 -16.76 5.18 -18.55
CA LEU A 265 -16.77 4.35 -17.36
C LEU A 265 -18.20 4.17 -16.84
N ILE A 266 -18.56 2.96 -16.42
CA ILE A 266 -19.89 2.61 -15.93
C ILE A 266 -19.81 1.56 -14.80
N ALA A 267 -20.69 1.62 -13.80
CA ALA A 267 -20.74 0.66 -12.70
C ALA A 267 -21.64 -0.54 -13.02
N ASN A 268 -21.13 -1.52 -13.77
CA ASN A 268 -21.94 -2.63 -14.32
C ASN A 268 -21.27 -4.01 -14.21
N ARG A 269 -20.30 -4.19 -13.32
CA ARG A 269 -19.57 -5.46 -13.16
C ARG A 269 -19.76 -6.07 -11.79
N ALA A 270 -20.05 -7.37 -11.76
CA ALA A 270 -20.24 -8.12 -10.52
C ALA A 270 -18.91 -8.56 -9.87
N SER A 271 -17.79 -8.49 -10.59
CA SER A 271 -16.48 -8.96 -10.11
C SER A 271 -15.36 -8.11 -10.67
N ILE A 272 -14.25 -8.04 -9.95
CA ILE A 272 -13.06 -7.27 -10.35
C ILE A 272 -12.16 -8.13 -11.24
N SER A 273 -11.82 -7.62 -12.41
CA SER A 273 -10.74 -8.10 -13.28
C SER A 273 -9.92 -6.91 -13.80
N SER A 274 -9.28 -7.05 -14.96
CA SER A 274 -8.41 -6.02 -15.53
C SER A 274 -9.14 -4.72 -15.88
N TRP A 275 -10.43 -4.76 -16.24
CA TRP A 275 -11.19 -3.57 -16.66
C TRP A 275 -11.78 -2.79 -15.49
N GLU A 276 -11.94 -3.44 -14.34
CA GLU A 276 -12.42 -2.82 -13.09
C GLU A 276 -11.26 -2.40 -12.17
N THR A 277 -10.03 -2.63 -12.62
CA THR A 277 -8.80 -2.27 -11.91
C THR A 277 -8.21 -1.00 -12.52
N PHE A 278 -7.97 0.00 -11.66
CA PHE A 278 -7.38 1.27 -12.03
C PHE A 278 -6.11 1.49 -11.23
N GLN A 279 -5.05 2.00 -11.84
CA GLN A 279 -3.91 2.50 -11.09
C GLN A 279 -4.24 3.90 -10.55
N MET A 280 -4.23 4.05 -9.23
CA MET A 280 -4.45 5.32 -8.54
C MET A 280 -3.11 6.01 -8.28
N ILE A 281 -2.95 7.20 -8.82
CA ILE A 281 -1.75 8.04 -8.66
C ILE A 281 -2.07 9.12 -7.64
N ASP A 282 -1.31 9.17 -6.54
CA ASP A 282 -1.38 10.27 -5.58
C ASP A 282 -0.82 11.55 -6.19
N ARG A 283 -1.58 12.64 -6.08
CA ARG A 283 -1.23 13.98 -6.59
C ARG A 283 -0.99 14.97 -5.45
N GLY A 284 -0.96 14.50 -4.21
CA GLY A 284 -0.79 15.29 -3.00
C GLY A 284 -2.08 16.01 -2.58
N ASN A 285 -2.12 16.48 -1.32
CA ASN A 285 -3.23 17.28 -0.78
C ASN A 285 -4.62 16.62 -0.95
N GLY A 286 -4.70 15.29 -0.88
CA GLY A 286 -5.95 14.54 -1.03
C GLY A 286 -6.45 14.42 -2.48
N LYS A 287 -5.63 14.78 -3.46
CA LYS A 287 -5.93 14.67 -4.89
C LYS A 287 -5.37 13.39 -5.47
N VAL A 288 -6.08 12.81 -6.43
CA VAL A 288 -5.68 11.60 -7.14
C VAL A 288 -5.96 11.70 -8.62
N ALA A 289 -5.29 10.86 -9.41
CA ALA A 289 -5.65 10.54 -10.78
C ALA A 289 -5.77 9.03 -10.95
N PHE A 290 -6.56 8.59 -11.93
CA PHE A 290 -6.75 7.16 -12.21
C PHE A 290 -6.28 6.85 -13.62
N ILE A 291 -5.51 5.77 -13.78
CA ILE A 291 -5.12 5.21 -15.07
C ILE A 291 -5.88 3.91 -15.28
N ALA A 292 -6.54 3.75 -16.42
CA ALA A 292 -7.26 2.53 -16.76
C ALA A 292 -6.34 1.51 -17.48
N VAL A 293 -6.89 0.36 -17.83
CA VAL A 293 -6.16 -0.75 -18.47
C VAL A 293 -5.50 -0.40 -19.81
N ASN A 294 -5.96 0.63 -20.52
CA ASN A 294 -5.31 1.14 -21.75
C ASN A 294 -4.10 2.04 -21.49
N GLY A 295 -3.73 2.29 -20.23
CA GLY A 295 -2.62 3.17 -19.87
C GLY A 295 -2.93 4.66 -19.94
N ASN A 296 -4.18 5.05 -20.19
CA ASN A 296 -4.61 6.44 -20.23
C ASN A 296 -5.26 6.86 -18.90
N TYR A 297 -5.14 8.15 -18.59
CA TYR A 297 -5.81 8.80 -17.47
C TYR A 297 -7.32 8.93 -17.73
N VAL A 298 -8.10 8.68 -16.69
CA VAL A 298 -9.55 8.94 -16.63
C VAL A 298 -9.77 10.45 -16.58
N CYS A 299 -10.47 10.96 -17.58
CA CYS A 299 -10.80 12.37 -17.78
C CYS A 299 -12.29 12.62 -17.55
N ALA A 300 -12.62 13.68 -16.81
CA ALA A 300 -13.98 14.20 -16.71
C ALA A 300 -14.28 15.12 -17.92
N GLU A 301 -14.83 14.54 -18.99
CA GLU A 301 -15.03 15.23 -20.26
C GLU A 301 -15.97 16.43 -20.17
N ASP A 302 -15.89 17.31 -21.17
CA ASP A 302 -16.81 18.44 -21.36
C ASP A 302 -16.89 19.36 -20.11
N PHE A 303 -15.72 19.69 -19.57
CA PHE A 303 -15.58 20.44 -18.31
C PHE A 303 -16.34 19.74 -17.16
N GLY A 304 -16.25 18.41 -17.10
CA GLY A 304 -16.93 17.56 -16.13
C GLY A 304 -18.43 17.33 -16.35
N ASN A 305 -19.05 17.93 -17.38
CA ASN A 305 -20.46 17.67 -17.71
C ASN A 305 -20.65 16.42 -18.58
N GLY A 306 -19.56 15.95 -19.21
CA GLY A 306 -19.50 14.71 -19.96
C GLY A 306 -19.17 13.51 -19.09
N ALA A 307 -19.27 12.32 -19.69
CA ALA A 307 -18.91 11.09 -19.01
C ALA A 307 -17.40 10.98 -18.74
N LEU A 308 -17.04 10.22 -17.72
CA LEU A 308 -15.64 9.90 -17.44
C LEU A 308 -15.12 8.91 -18.49
N ILE A 309 -14.01 9.23 -19.17
CA ILE A 309 -13.39 8.39 -20.21
C ILE A 309 -11.88 8.31 -19.98
N ALA A 310 -11.28 7.13 -20.10
CA ALA A 310 -9.82 6.95 -19.99
C ALA A 310 -9.11 7.19 -21.33
N ASN A 311 -8.90 8.46 -21.70
CA ASN A 311 -8.40 8.83 -23.03
C ASN A 311 -7.34 9.95 -23.02
N ARG A 312 -6.76 10.28 -21.86
CA ARG A 312 -5.70 11.29 -21.76
C ARG A 312 -4.35 10.65 -21.48
N ASN A 313 -3.30 11.14 -22.12
CA ASN A 313 -1.92 10.68 -21.94
C ASN A 313 -1.12 11.51 -20.93
N SER A 314 -1.70 12.60 -20.42
CA SER A 314 -1.15 13.47 -19.39
C SER A 314 -2.24 13.87 -18.41
N VAL A 315 -1.84 14.31 -17.22
CA VAL A 315 -2.74 14.67 -16.13
C VAL A 315 -2.76 16.17 -15.91
N ASP A 316 -3.95 16.76 -15.92
CA ASP A 316 -4.25 18.14 -15.53
C ASP A 316 -5.55 18.15 -14.68
N SER A 317 -6.22 19.29 -14.57
CA SER A 317 -7.42 19.49 -13.75
C SER A 317 -8.57 18.55 -14.10
N TRP A 318 -8.72 18.13 -15.36
CA TRP A 318 -9.83 17.28 -15.80
C TRP A 318 -9.62 15.80 -15.45
N GLU A 319 -8.37 15.38 -15.24
CA GLU A 319 -8.00 14.03 -14.84
C GLU A 319 -7.74 13.91 -13.32
N THR A 320 -7.97 15.01 -12.59
CA THR A 320 -7.70 15.11 -11.15
C THR A 320 -8.99 15.11 -10.35
N PHE A 321 -9.04 14.27 -9.31
CA PHE A 321 -10.20 14.13 -8.43
C PHE A 321 -9.76 14.32 -6.97
N ASP A 322 -10.56 14.99 -6.16
CA ASP A 322 -10.38 14.97 -4.71
C ASP A 322 -11.03 13.69 -4.15
N LEU A 323 -10.33 12.98 -3.28
CA LEU A 323 -10.92 11.91 -2.48
C LEU A 323 -11.60 12.52 -1.25
N VAL A 324 -12.93 12.46 -1.22
CA VAL A 324 -13.73 12.96 -0.09
C VAL A 324 -14.24 11.78 0.73
N PRO A 325 -13.81 11.60 1.99
CA PRO A 325 -14.35 10.55 2.87
C PRO A 325 -15.87 10.68 3.03
N GLN A 326 -16.59 9.55 3.09
CA GLN A 326 -18.04 9.47 3.32
C GLN A 326 -18.35 8.70 4.60
#